data_AF-A0A2X2WNF2-F1
#
_entry.id   AF-A0A2X2WNF2-F1
#
_cell.length_a   1.000
_cell.length_b   1.000
_cell.length_c   1.000
_cell.angle_alpha   90.00
_cell.angle_beta   90.00
_cell.angle_gamma   90.00
#
_symmetry.space_group_name_H-M   'P 1'
#
loop_
_entity.id
_entity.type
_entity.pdbx_description
1 polymer ?
#
loop_
_entity_poly.entity_id
_entity_poly.type
_entity_poly.pdbx_seq_one_letter_code
_entity_poly.pdbx_strand_id
1 'polypeptide(L)'
;MPEQIDVFYEGWGERWLWGKLVSSTALTGRPVIAFEYSDEAVRKGFELSRLTLPLEGPRLRRDFPAHQLHLPGPVYDALPDGWGMLLMDRLFKRRGLNAARIGPLERLTWVGGNAMGAMTFQPVQAEAELTSQEEIPLVQLAAEVQEVLSGEGGEFLQKLLQMGGSPQGARPKALLYRDTVTSKFTNLAVSRCGKLAGQIPGQTGTCRGLRH
;
A
#
# COMPACT_ATOMS: atom_id res chain seq x y z
N MET A 1 1.28 6.94 18.01
CA MET A 1 1.60 7.20 16.59
C MET A 1 3.11 7.05 16.43
N PRO A 2 3.60 6.31 15.43
CA PRO A 2 5.04 6.16 15.22
C PRO A 2 5.68 7.51 14.89
N GLU A 3 6.73 7.87 15.61
CA GLU A 3 7.52 9.08 15.36
C GLU A 3 8.57 8.86 14.26
N GLN A 4 8.90 7.60 13.98
CA GLN A 4 9.83 7.22 12.93
C GLN A 4 9.36 5.93 12.23
N ILE A 5 9.63 5.85 10.93
CA ILE A 5 9.47 4.65 10.10
C ILE A 5 10.70 4.45 9.25
N ASP A 6 11.22 3.24 9.24
CA ASP A 6 12.27 2.82 8.32
C ASP A 6 11.63 2.38 7.00
N VAL A 7 12.15 2.92 5.90
CA VAL A 7 11.71 2.61 4.54
C VAL A 7 12.76 1.74 3.88
N PHE A 8 12.39 0.51 3.55
CA PHE A 8 13.24 -0.44 2.86
C PHE A 8 12.90 -0.45 1.38
N TYR A 9 13.94 -0.57 0.56
CA TYR A 9 13.78 -1.04 -0.80
C TYR A 9 13.72 -2.56 -0.78
N GLU A 10 12.77 -3.14 -1.51
CA GLU A 10 12.57 -4.58 -1.67
C GLU A 10 12.19 -4.88 -3.12
N GLY A 11 13.20 -4.97 -3.97
CA GLY A 11 13.04 -5.12 -5.41
C GLY A 11 14.18 -5.93 -6.02
N TRP A 12 13.90 -6.64 -7.11
CA TRP A 12 14.89 -7.44 -7.85
C TRP A 12 15.65 -8.46 -6.99
N GLY A 13 15.00 -8.99 -5.95
CA GLY A 13 15.60 -9.96 -5.03
C GLY A 13 16.53 -9.36 -3.98
N GLU A 14 16.68 -8.03 -3.94
CA GLU A 14 17.41 -7.33 -2.88
C GLU A 14 16.47 -6.71 -1.87
N ARG A 15 16.89 -6.68 -0.60
CA ARG A 15 16.27 -5.88 0.44
C ARG A 15 17.33 -5.08 1.19
N TRP A 16 17.16 -3.77 1.26
CA TRP A 16 18.10 -2.87 1.93
C TRP A 16 17.44 -1.59 2.42
N LEU A 17 18.04 -0.92 3.41
CA LEU A 17 17.45 0.27 4.02
C LEU A 17 17.61 1.46 3.07
N TRP A 18 16.51 2.02 2.58
CA TRP A 18 16.55 3.18 1.67
C TRP A 18 16.63 4.50 2.43
N GLY A 19 15.84 4.63 3.49
CA GLY A 19 15.85 5.84 4.31
C GLY A 19 14.92 5.75 5.50
N LYS A 20 14.80 6.87 6.21
CA LYS A 20 13.98 7.00 7.41
C LYS A 20 13.02 8.15 7.25
N LEU A 21 11.77 7.93 7.60
CA LEU A 21 10.76 8.97 7.77
C LEU A 21 10.68 9.31 9.25
N VAL A 22 10.70 10.60 9.57
CA VAL A 22 10.57 11.10 10.93
C VAL A 22 9.43 12.11 10.95
N SER A 23 8.49 11.95 11.87
CA SER A 23 7.44 12.92 12.16
C SER A 23 7.73 13.58 13.50
N SER A 24 7.94 14.89 13.49
CA SER A 24 8.21 15.66 14.71
C SER A 24 7.34 16.90 14.78
N THR A 25 6.84 17.20 15.97
CA THR A 25 6.14 18.45 16.28
C THR A 25 7.07 19.51 16.88
N ALA A 26 8.32 19.16 17.19
CA ALA A 26 9.22 20.00 17.98
C ALA A 26 9.59 21.34 17.33
N LEU A 27 9.51 21.42 16.00
CA LEU A 27 9.94 22.61 15.24
C LEU A 27 8.84 23.68 15.11
N THR A 28 7.57 23.28 14.98
CA THR A 28 6.48 24.19 14.60
C THR A 28 5.23 24.05 15.47
N GLY A 29 5.22 23.11 16.42
CA GLY A 29 4.01 22.71 17.15
C GLY A 29 3.01 21.92 16.31
N ARG A 30 3.25 21.77 15.01
CA ARG A 30 2.48 20.93 14.08
C ARG A 30 3.34 19.75 13.60
N PRO A 31 2.76 18.59 13.29
CA PRO A 31 3.53 17.46 12.77
C PRO A 31 4.20 17.85 11.45
N VAL A 32 5.53 17.79 11.41
CA VAL A 32 6.34 17.94 10.20
C VAL A 32 6.98 16.60 9.89
N ILE A 33 6.79 16.14 8.66
CA ILE A 33 7.42 14.93 8.15
C ILE A 33 8.72 15.30 7.45
N ALA A 34 9.79 14.60 7.83
CA ALA A 34 11.09 14.67 7.20
C ALA A 34 11.50 13.28 6.70
N PHE A 35 12.32 13.24 5.65
CA PHE A 35 12.93 12.04 5.13
C PHE A 35 14.44 12.15 5.18
N GLU A 36 15.12 11.12 5.67
CA GLU A 36 16.58 11.05 5.69
C GLU A 36 17.05 9.84 4.89
N TYR A 37 17.97 10.06 3.95
CA TYR A 37 18.62 8.97 3.24
C TYR A 37 19.49 8.13 4.17
N SER A 38 19.45 6.81 3.99
CA SER A 38 20.39 5.92 4.65
C SER A 38 21.79 6.04 4.02
N ASP A 39 22.83 5.66 4.78
CA ASP A 39 24.18 5.53 4.22
C ASP A 39 24.24 4.49 3.09
N GLU A 40 23.39 3.46 3.15
CA GLU A 40 23.35 2.41 2.14
C GLU A 40 22.80 2.92 0.81
N ALA A 41 21.75 3.75 0.84
CA ALA A 41 21.20 4.40 -0.35
C ALA A 41 22.23 5.31 -1.02
N VAL A 42 22.97 6.09 -0.22
CA VAL A 42 24.04 6.98 -0.71
C VAL A 42 25.17 6.17 -1.35
N ARG A 43 25.63 5.07 -0.71
CA ARG A 43 26.68 4.20 -1.27
C ARG A 43 26.25 3.51 -2.57
N LYS A 44 24.99 3.06 -2.65
CA LYS A 44 24.44 2.42 -3.86
C LYS A 44 24.19 3.41 -5.00
N GLY A 45 24.14 4.72 -4.73
CA GLY A 45 23.85 5.73 -5.75
C GLY A 45 22.45 5.59 -6.35
N PHE A 46 21.51 5.00 -5.61
CA PHE A 46 20.20 4.63 -6.12
C PHE A 46 19.12 5.66 -5.77
N GLU A 47 18.65 6.38 -6.79
CA GLU A 47 17.62 7.42 -6.69
C GLU A 47 16.27 6.89 -7.20
N LEU A 48 15.27 6.81 -6.33
CA LEU A 48 13.90 6.45 -6.73
C LEU A 48 13.15 7.60 -7.41
N SER A 49 13.55 8.86 -7.18
CA SER A 49 12.99 10.02 -7.87
C SER A 49 14.02 11.14 -8.02
N ARG A 50 14.71 11.18 -9.17
CA ARG A 50 15.76 12.19 -9.42
C ARG A 50 15.28 13.63 -9.38
N LEU A 51 14.02 13.86 -9.78
CA LEU A 51 13.46 15.21 -9.90
C LEU A 51 13.01 15.78 -8.55
N THR A 52 12.42 14.95 -7.69
CA THR A 52 11.83 15.42 -6.43
C THR A 52 12.65 15.03 -5.20
N LEU A 53 13.56 14.07 -5.35
CA LEU A 53 14.38 13.52 -4.28
C LEU A 53 15.75 13.06 -4.83
N PRO A 54 16.59 13.99 -5.34
CA PRO A 54 17.96 13.64 -5.76
C PRO A 54 18.81 13.24 -4.56
N LEU A 55 19.76 12.33 -4.75
CA LEU A 55 20.74 11.95 -3.72
C LEU A 55 21.68 13.11 -3.39
N GLU A 56 22.02 13.93 -4.40
CA GLU A 56 22.79 15.15 -4.22
C GLU A 56 22.02 16.16 -3.36
N GLY A 57 22.69 16.75 -2.37
CA GLY A 57 22.13 17.75 -1.46
C GLY A 57 22.06 17.29 0.01
N PRO A 58 21.26 17.97 0.85
CA PRO A 58 21.13 17.64 2.26
C PRO A 58 20.64 16.20 2.48
N ARG A 59 21.16 15.50 3.49
CA ARG A 59 20.66 14.15 3.83
C ARG A 59 19.22 14.17 4.34
N LEU A 60 18.89 15.17 5.15
CA LEU A 60 17.54 15.40 5.66
C LEU A 60 16.74 16.28 4.69
N ARG A 61 15.61 15.75 4.20
CA ARG A 61 14.67 16.38 3.28
C ARG A 61 13.37 16.67 4.00
N ARG A 62 12.78 17.82 3.70
CA ARG A 62 11.56 18.34 4.34
C ARG A 62 10.69 19.04 3.30
N ASP A 63 9.56 19.57 3.75
CA ASP A 63 8.68 20.45 2.97
C ASP A 63 8.04 19.77 1.74
N PHE A 64 7.75 18.48 1.88
CA PHE A 64 7.03 17.71 0.86
C PHE A 64 5.62 18.27 0.64
N PRO A 65 5.08 18.16 -0.59
CA PRO A 65 3.79 18.75 -0.94
C PRO A 65 2.63 18.21 -0.10
N ALA A 66 1.69 19.09 0.26
CA ALA A 66 0.51 18.71 1.04
C ALA A 66 -0.38 17.67 0.31
N HIS A 67 -0.44 17.72 -1.01
CA HIS A 67 -1.20 16.75 -1.82
C HIS A 67 -0.57 15.34 -1.82
N GLN A 68 0.69 15.20 -1.38
CA GLN A 68 1.37 13.93 -1.15
C GLN A 68 1.37 13.56 0.35
N LEU A 69 0.47 14.16 1.14
CA LEU A 69 0.41 13.98 2.59
C LEU A 69 1.76 14.30 3.29
N HIS A 70 2.53 15.22 2.71
CA HIS A 70 3.88 15.55 3.16
C HIS A 70 4.86 14.37 3.17
N LEU A 71 4.61 13.35 2.35
CA LEU A 71 5.53 12.24 2.12
C LEU A 71 6.37 12.48 0.86
N PRO A 72 7.59 11.90 0.77
CA PRO A 72 8.31 11.81 -0.48
C PRO A 72 7.47 11.06 -1.53
N GLY A 73 7.50 11.51 -2.79
CA GLY A 73 6.72 10.92 -3.88
C GLY A 73 6.76 9.38 -3.93
N PRO A 74 7.94 8.74 -3.93
CA PRO A 74 8.02 7.28 -3.96
C PRO A 74 7.33 6.58 -2.77
N VAL A 75 7.37 7.18 -1.58
CA VAL A 75 6.67 6.67 -0.39
C VAL A 75 5.16 6.89 -0.52
N TYR A 76 4.76 8.06 -1.02
CA TYR A 76 3.34 8.36 -1.25
C TYR A 76 2.72 7.38 -2.25
N ASP A 77 3.43 7.04 -3.32
CA ASP A 77 2.98 6.09 -4.34
C ASP A 77 2.81 4.65 -3.81
N ALA A 78 3.42 4.34 -2.66
CA ALA A 78 3.29 3.06 -1.98
C ALA A 78 2.06 2.99 -1.06
N LEU A 79 1.43 4.12 -0.75
CA LEU A 79 0.15 4.14 -0.03
C LEU A 79 -0.97 3.55 -0.90
N PRO A 80 -2.04 3.01 -0.28
CA PRO A 80 -3.22 2.58 -1.02
C PRO A 80 -3.84 3.74 -1.81
N ASP A 81 -4.50 3.41 -2.92
CA ASP A 81 -5.25 4.40 -3.71
C ASP A 81 -6.48 4.94 -2.95
N GLY A 82 -7.30 5.79 -3.58
CA GLY A 82 -8.47 6.38 -2.93
C GLY A 82 -9.47 5.33 -2.40
N TRP A 83 -9.61 4.19 -3.08
CA TRP A 83 -10.45 3.09 -2.62
C TRP A 83 -9.80 2.35 -1.45
N GLY A 84 -8.52 2.00 -1.57
CA GLY A 84 -7.76 1.37 -0.51
C GLY A 84 -7.72 2.21 0.76
N MET A 85 -7.56 3.53 0.65
CA MET A 85 -7.60 4.46 1.77
C MET A 85 -8.97 4.48 2.45
N LEU A 86 -10.06 4.44 1.69
CA LEU A 86 -11.42 4.32 2.23
C LEU A 86 -11.61 3.00 2.99
N LEU A 87 -11.11 1.89 2.45
CA LEU A 87 -11.18 0.60 3.13
C LEU A 87 -10.38 0.63 4.44
N MET A 88 -9.21 1.26 4.41
CA MET A 88 -8.33 1.41 5.57
C MET A 88 -9.02 2.22 6.67
N ASP A 89 -9.67 3.33 6.31
CA ASP A 89 -10.42 4.18 7.24
C ASP A 89 -11.60 3.44 7.87
N ARG A 90 -12.30 2.62 7.10
CA ARG A 90 -13.37 1.77 7.62
C ARG A 90 -12.83 0.71 8.59
N LEU A 91 -11.65 0.14 8.32
CA LEU A 91 -10.99 -0.83 9.20
C LEU A 91 -10.65 -0.17 10.54
N PHE A 92 -10.07 1.04 10.48
CA PHE A 92 -9.77 1.83 11.67
C PHE A 92 -11.03 2.12 12.50
N LYS A 93 -12.10 2.60 11.87
CA LYS A 93 -13.37 2.88 12.55
C LYS A 93 -13.94 1.64 13.24
N ARG A 94 -13.90 0.47 12.59
CA ARG A 94 -14.38 -0.78 13.20
C ARG A 94 -13.56 -1.20 14.42
N ARG A 95 -12.28 -0.84 14.46
CA ARG A 95 -11.39 -1.08 15.60
C ARG A 95 -11.49 0.00 16.69
N GLY A 96 -12.48 0.89 16.59
CA GLY A 96 -12.64 2.01 17.52
C GLY A 96 -11.59 3.12 17.36
N LEU A 97 -10.77 3.07 16.30
CA LEU A 97 -9.79 4.09 16.02
C LEU A 97 -10.43 5.25 15.24
N ASN A 98 -10.07 6.47 15.61
CA ASN A 98 -10.50 7.64 14.88
C ASN A 98 -9.61 7.86 13.65
N ALA A 99 -10.10 7.45 12.47
CA ALA A 99 -9.39 7.59 11.19
C ALA A 99 -8.92 9.03 10.89
N ALA A 100 -9.63 10.05 11.38
CA ALA A 100 -9.23 11.45 11.19
C ALA A 100 -7.98 11.84 11.99
N ARG A 101 -7.60 11.05 13.00
CA ARG A 101 -6.38 11.24 13.79
C ARG A 101 -5.22 10.39 13.31
N ILE A 102 -5.43 9.49 12.35
CA ILE A 102 -4.40 8.58 11.86
C ILE A 102 -3.60 9.26 10.77
N GLY A 103 -2.33 9.49 11.08
CA GLY A 103 -1.38 10.18 10.20
C GLY A 103 -0.79 9.28 9.11
N PRO A 104 -0.05 9.87 8.16
CA PRO A 104 0.53 9.13 7.04
C PRO A 104 1.53 8.05 7.47
N LEU A 105 2.39 8.33 8.45
CA LEU A 105 3.33 7.34 8.99
C LEU A 105 2.57 6.14 9.57
N GLU A 106 1.56 6.37 10.41
CA GLU A 106 0.79 5.28 10.98
C GLU A 106 0.15 4.42 9.88
N ARG A 107 -0.37 5.01 8.80
CA ARG A 107 -0.85 4.24 7.64
C ARG A 107 0.23 3.36 7.02
N LEU A 108 1.44 3.87 6.86
CA LEU A 108 2.57 3.07 6.34
C LEU A 108 2.87 1.84 7.22
N THR A 109 2.69 1.93 8.55
CA THR A 109 2.86 0.75 9.44
C THR A 109 1.80 -0.33 9.24
N TRP A 110 0.60 0.03 8.77
CA TRP A 110 -0.47 -0.91 8.41
C TRP A 110 -0.28 -1.48 7.00
N VAL A 111 0.33 -0.71 6.09
CA VAL A 111 0.74 -1.19 4.77
C VAL A 111 1.87 -2.20 4.91
N GLY A 112 2.90 -1.88 5.71
CA GLY A 112 3.99 -2.78 6.04
C GLY A 112 4.70 -3.34 4.80
N GLY A 113 4.71 -4.67 4.68
CA GLY A 113 5.28 -5.40 3.54
C GLY A 113 4.33 -5.59 2.34
N ASN A 114 3.06 -5.24 2.48
CA ASN A 114 2.04 -5.43 1.42
C ASN A 114 1.91 -4.22 0.49
N ALA A 115 2.84 -3.27 0.58
CA ALA A 115 2.84 -2.12 -0.31
C ALA A 115 2.97 -2.57 -1.77
N MET A 116 2.31 -1.86 -2.68
CA MET A 116 2.61 -2.04 -4.08
C MET A 116 3.96 -1.42 -4.43
N GLY A 117 4.67 -2.08 -5.34
CA GLY A 117 5.99 -1.64 -5.79
C GLY A 117 7.11 -2.39 -5.08
N ALA A 118 8.19 -1.66 -4.80
CA ALA A 118 9.44 -2.19 -4.26
C ALA A 118 9.80 -1.57 -2.90
N MET A 119 8.80 -1.17 -2.10
CA MET A 119 9.04 -0.57 -0.80
C MET A 119 8.33 -1.36 0.29
N THR A 120 9.00 -1.49 1.43
CA THR A 120 8.41 -2.05 2.65
C THR A 120 8.71 -1.14 3.83
N PHE A 121 7.78 -1.09 4.79
CA PHE A 121 7.80 -0.14 5.89
C PHE A 121 7.91 -0.83 7.23
N GLN A 122 8.76 -0.32 8.12
CA GLN A 122 8.91 -0.83 9.48
C GLN A 122 8.86 0.29 10.53
N PRO A 123 8.27 0.07 11.72
CA PRO A 123 7.66 -1.19 12.16
C PRO A 123 6.34 -1.50 11.44
N VAL A 124 6.01 -2.78 11.33
CA VAL A 124 4.69 -3.22 10.89
C VAL A 124 3.79 -3.35 12.12
N GLN A 125 2.52 -2.99 12.01
CA GLN A 125 1.56 -3.25 13.08
C GLN A 125 1.41 -4.76 13.28
N ALA A 126 1.48 -5.24 14.52
CA ALA A 126 1.42 -6.67 14.82
C ALA A 126 0.17 -7.34 14.24
N GLU A 127 -0.95 -6.63 14.22
CA GLU A 127 -2.21 -7.10 13.65
C GLU A 127 -2.22 -7.14 12.12
N ALA A 128 -1.36 -6.35 11.47
CA ALA A 128 -1.13 -6.44 10.03
C ALA A 128 -0.24 -7.65 9.69
N GLU A 129 0.70 -8.03 10.57
CA GLU A 129 1.55 -9.22 10.39
C GLU A 129 0.75 -10.54 10.50
N LEU A 130 -0.17 -10.63 11.48
CA LEU A 130 -0.93 -11.85 11.79
C LEU A 130 -1.90 -12.32 10.70
N THR A 131 -2.24 -11.48 9.73
CA THR A 131 -3.25 -11.79 8.71
C THR A 131 -2.69 -11.98 7.29
N SER A 132 -1.36 -12.05 7.16
CA SER A 132 -0.65 -12.19 5.88
C SER A 132 -0.67 -13.59 5.25
N GLN A 133 -1.38 -14.57 5.82
CA GLN A 133 -1.25 -16.00 5.45
C GLN A 133 -2.54 -16.72 4.99
N GLU A 134 -3.69 -16.05 4.87
CA GLU A 134 -4.92 -16.71 4.42
C GLU A 134 -5.16 -16.59 2.91
N GLU A 135 -5.17 -17.73 2.20
CA GLU A 135 -5.67 -17.82 0.82
C GLU A 135 -7.20 -17.65 0.82
N ILE A 136 -7.71 -16.70 0.05
CA ILE A 136 -9.15 -16.42 -0.03
C ILE A 136 -9.67 -16.85 -1.40
N PRO A 137 -10.64 -17.78 -1.46
CA PRO A 137 -11.32 -18.15 -2.69
C PRO A 137 -11.93 -16.94 -3.43
N LEU A 138 -11.65 -16.83 -4.73
CA LEU A 138 -12.12 -15.71 -5.59
C LEU A 138 -13.65 -15.52 -5.62
N VAL A 139 -14.42 -16.59 -5.41
CA VAL A 139 -15.88 -16.52 -5.37
C VAL A 139 -16.36 -15.86 -4.07
N GLN A 140 -15.68 -16.13 -2.95
CA GLN A 140 -15.93 -15.46 -1.67
C GLN A 140 -15.53 -13.98 -1.77
N LEU A 141 -14.38 -13.69 -2.39
CA LEU A 141 -13.94 -12.33 -2.69
C LEU A 141 -15.03 -11.51 -3.43
N ALA A 142 -15.63 -12.07 -4.48
CA ALA A 142 -16.63 -11.37 -5.28
C ALA A 142 -17.94 -11.11 -4.50
N ALA A 143 -18.38 -12.06 -3.67
CA ALA A 143 -19.55 -11.92 -2.83
C ALA A 143 -19.34 -10.86 -1.73
N GLU A 144 -18.18 -10.90 -1.08
CA GLU A 144 -17.87 -10.01 0.04
C GLU A 144 -17.57 -8.57 -0.42
N VAL A 145 -17.12 -8.35 -1.67
CA VAL A 145 -17.06 -7.00 -2.28
C VAL A 145 -18.45 -6.38 -2.34
N GLN A 146 -19.49 -7.16 -2.63
CA GLN A 146 -20.87 -6.68 -2.65
C GLN A 146 -21.35 -6.28 -1.24
N GLU A 147 -20.93 -7.02 -0.21
CA GLU A 147 -21.24 -6.69 1.19
C GLU A 147 -20.50 -5.44 1.69
N VAL A 148 -19.27 -5.21 1.22
CA VAL A 148 -18.54 -3.95 1.50
C VAL A 148 -19.20 -2.77 0.78
N LEU A 149 -19.77 -2.99 -0.40
CA LEU A 149 -20.56 -2.00 -1.13
C LEU A 149 -21.90 -1.69 -0.42
N SER A 150 -22.53 -2.69 0.21
CA SER A 150 -23.75 -2.51 1.01
C SER A 150 -23.50 -1.97 2.42
N GLY A 151 -22.25 -2.01 2.90
CA GLY A 151 -21.81 -1.43 4.18
C GLY A 151 -21.60 -2.43 5.32
N GLU A 152 -21.82 -3.73 5.08
CA GLU A 152 -21.87 -4.75 6.13
C GLU A 152 -20.58 -5.59 6.26
N GLY A 153 -19.72 -5.69 5.23
CA GLY A 153 -18.54 -6.59 5.22
C GLY A 153 -17.27 -6.11 5.95
N GLY A 154 -17.11 -6.43 7.25
CA GLY A 154 -15.98 -5.94 8.07
C GLY A 154 -14.73 -6.80 8.12
N GLU A 155 -14.91 -8.10 8.27
CA GLU A 155 -13.80 -9.06 8.30
C GLU A 155 -13.12 -9.12 6.93
N PHE A 156 -13.90 -9.00 5.86
CA PHE A 156 -13.40 -8.92 4.50
C PHE A 156 -12.61 -7.65 4.18
N LEU A 157 -12.91 -6.56 4.87
CA LEU A 157 -12.27 -5.28 4.64
C LEU A 157 -10.76 -5.33 4.93
N GLN A 158 -10.39 -6.04 6.00
CA GLN A 158 -9.01 -6.30 6.36
C GLN A 158 -8.32 -7.15 5.28
N LYS A 159 -9.03 -8.15 4.77
CA LYS A 159 -8.58 -9.04 3.70
C LYS A 159 -8.35 -8.27 2.38
N LEU A 160 -9.27 -7.40 1.97
CA LEU A 160 -9.15 -6.56 0.77
C LEU A 160 -7.94 -5.61 0.81
N LEU A 161 -7.66 -5.02 1.98
CA LEU A 161 -6.51 -4.12 2.16
C LEU A 161 -5.17 -4.82 1.92
N GLN A 162 -5.09 -6.11 2.24
CA GLN A 162 -3.88 -6.92 2.07
C GLN A 162 -3.62 -7.29 0.61
N MET A 163 -4.66 -7.39 -0.22
CA MET A 163 -4.55 -7.79 -1.62
C MET A 163 -4.06 -6.66 -2.55
N GLY A 164 -3.56 -5.55 -2.01
CA GLY A 164 -2.89 -4.50 -2.77
C GLY A 164 -3.80 -3.90 -3.85
N GLY A 165 -4.69 -3.00 -3.45
CA GLY A 165 -5.51 -2.24 -4.40
C GLY A 165 -4.63 -1.44 -5.36
N SER A 166 -4.67 -1.81 -6.65
CA SER A 166 -3.92 -1.23 -7.77
C SER A 166 -3.90 0.32 -7.79
N PRO A 167 -2.82 0.99 -8.29
CA PRO A 167 -2.50 2.38 -7.96
C PRO A 167 -3.40 3.47 -8.56
N GLN A 168 -4.49 3.12 -9.26
CA GLN A 168 -5.37 4.10 -9.92
C GLN A 168 -6.80 3.60 -10.06
N GLY A 169 -7.76 4.16 -9.33
CA GLY A 169 -9.19 4.07 -9.69
C GLY A 169 -10.19 4.28 -8.54
N ALA A 170 -11.45 4.49 -8.91
CA ALA A 170 -12.59 4.61 -7.99
C ALA A 170 -13.33 3.26 -7.79
N ARG A 171 -12.68 2.12 -8.05
CA ARG A 171 -13.31 0.79 -8.11
C ARG A 171 -12.48 -0.25 -7.35
N PRO A 172 -13.10 -1.27 -6.75
CA PRO A 172 -12.40 -2.40 -6.14
C PRO A 172 -11.46 -3.10 -7.14
N LYS A 173 -10.20 -3.27 -6.77
CA LYS A 173 -9.18 -4.02 -7.51
C LYS A 173 -8.42 -4.93 -6.54
N ALA A 174 -8.08 -6.13 -6.98
CA ALA A 174 -7.27 -7.07 -6.20
C ALA A 174 -6.11 -7.57 -7.06
N LEU A 175 -4.92 -7.67 -6.47
CA LEU A 175 -3.76 -8.29 -7.11
C LEU A 175 -3.93 -9.81 -7.09
N LEU A 176 -3.81 -10.44 -8.26
CA LEU A 176 -3.86 -11.89 -8.39
C LEU A 176 -2.58 -12.42 -9.02
N TYR A 177 -2.09 -13.52 -8.49
CA TYR A 177 -1.01 -14.32 -9.02
C TYR A 177 -1.62 -15.44 -9.87
N ARG A 178 -1.13 -15.60 -11.09
CA ARG A 178 -1.55 -16.72 -11.95
C ARG A 178 -0.45 -17.77 -11.99
N ASP A 179 -0.81 -18.99 -11.62
CA ASP A 179 0.00 -20.17 -11.86
C ASP A 179 0.06 -20.42 -13.37
N THR A 180 1.26 -20.44 -13.92
CA THR A 180 1.51 -20.55 -15.36
C THR A 180 1.22 -21.96 -15.90
N VAL A 181 1.19 -22.97 -15.04
CA VAL A 181 0.95 -24.38 -15.41
C VAL A 181 -0.51 -24.73 -15.22
N THR A 182 -1.08 -24.42 -14.05
CA THR A 182 -2.47 -24.79 -13.75
C THR A 182 -3.49 -23.75 -14.22
N SER A 183 -3.02 -22.56 -14.63
CA SER A 183 -3.87 -21.39 -14.93
C SER A 183 -4.79 -20.96 -13.79
N LYS A 184 -4.57 -21.46 -12.56
CA LYS A 184 -5.30 -21.03 -11.38
C LYS A 184 -4.81 -19.64 -10.95
N PHE A 185 -5.75 -18.84 -10.45
CA PHE A 185 -5.48 -17.55 -9.86
C PHE A 185 -5.52 -17.68 -8.34
N THR A 186 -4.52 -17.12 -7.66
CA THR A 186 -4.39 -17.07 -6.20
C THR A 186 -4.01 -15.67 -5.76
N ASN A 187 -4.34 -15.29 -4.53
CA ASN A 187 -3.92 -14.01 -3.94
C ASN A 187 -2.54 -14.10 -3.25
N LEU A 188 -1.96 -15.30 -3.13
CA LEU A 188 -0.66 -15.51 -2.49
C LEU A 188 0.50 -15.40 -3.50
N ALA A 189 1.56 -14.71 -3.07
CA ALA A 189 2.81 -14.64 -3.81
C ALA A 189 3.56 -15.98 -3.73
N VAL A 190 3.24 -16.91 -4.64
CA VAL A 190 3.97 -18.17 -4.77
C VAL A 190 5.15 -17.94 -5.73
N SER A 191 6.33 -18.49 -5.40
CA SER A 191 7.59 -18.34 -6.13
C SER A 191 7.59 -18.80 -7.61
N ARG A 192 6.44 -19.25 -8.13
CA ARG A 192 6.23 -19.79 -9.49
C ARG A 192 5.14 -19.06 -10.30
N CYS A 193 4.55 -17.98 -9.80
CA CYS A 193 3.44 -17.28 -10.46
C CYS A 193 3.85 -15.95 -11.11
N GLY A 194 3.27 -15.65 -12.27
CA GLY A 194 3.32 -14.32 -12.89
C GLY A 194 2.28 -13.38 -12.26
N LYS A 195 2.64 -12.11 -12.05
CA LYS A 195 1.73 -11.08 -11.51
C LYS A 195 0.74 -10.61 -12.58
N LEU A 196 -0.57 -10.64 -12.28
CA LEU A 196 -1.62 -10.06 -13.12
C LEU A 196 -2.53 -9.16 -12.27
N ALA A 197 -2.69 -7.90 -12.69
CA ALA A 197 -3.68 -7.00 -12.11
C ALA A 197 -5.04 -7.20 -12.81
N GLY A 198 -6.06 -7.62 -12.07
CA GLY A 198 -7.43 -7.83 -12.58
C GLY A 198 -8.42 -6.84 -11.99
N GLN A 199 -9.32 -6.30 -12.81
CA GLN A 199 -10.45 -5.49 -12.35
C GLN A 199 -11.64 -6.39 -12.05
N ILE A 200 -12.22 -6.32 -10.85
CA ILE A 200 -13.42 -7.08 -10.50
C ILE A 200 -14.62 -6.42 -11.20
N PRO A 201 -15.32 -7.11 -12.11
CA PRO A 201 -16.43 -6.50 -12.84
C PRO A 201 -17.64 -6.32 -11.92
N GLY A 202 -17.94 -5.08 -11.57
CA GLY A 202 -19.25 -4.65 -11.06
C GLY A 202 -20.19 -4.40 -12.24
N GLN A 203 -21.34 -5.08 -12.24
CA GLN A 203 -22.32 -5.10 -13.34
C GLN A 203 -22.82 -3.69 -13.72
N THR A 204 -22.75 -3.37 -15.01
CA THR A 204 -23.89 -3.01 -15.89
C THR A 204 -23.34 -2.58 -17.26
N GLY A 205 -23.82 -3.22 -18.33
CA GLY A 205 -23.40 -2.92 -19.69
C GLY A 205 -23.55 -4.13 -20.61
N THR A 206 -24.78 -4.38 -21.04
CA THR A 206 -25.14 -5.32 -22.10
C THR A 206 -24.24 -5.14 -23.34
N CYS A 207 -23.55 -6.20 -23.76
CA CYS A 207 -23.08 -6.35 -25.13
C CYS A 207 -23.85 -7.52 -25.78
N ARG A 208 -24.93 -7.17 -26.48
CA ARG A 208 -25.54 -7.98 -27.54
C ARG A 208 -24.63 -7.92 -28.76
N GLY A 209 -24.45 -9.05 -29.45
CA GLY A 209 -24.16 -9.06 -30.88
C GLY A 209 -23.10 -10.06 -31.33
N LEU A 210 -23.51 -11.32 -31.53
CA LEU A 210 -22.88 -12.23 -32.48
C LEU A 210 -23.03 -11.70 -33.92
N ARG A 211 -21.98 -11.83 -34.74
CA ARG A 211 -21.99 -12.66 -35.97
C ARG A 211 -20.66 -12.56 -36.75
N HIS A 212 -20.18 -13.74 -37.11
CA HIS A 212 -19.22 -14.18 -38.14
C HIS A 212 -17.92 -13.41 -38.34
#